data_AF-A0A371MSH6-F1
#
_entry.id   AF-A0A371MSH6-F1
#
_cell.length_a   1.000
_cell.length_b   1.000
_cell.length_c   1.000
_cell.angle_alpha   90.00
_cell.angle_beta   90.00
_cell.angle_gamma   90.00
#
_symmetry.space_group_name_H-M   'P 1'
#
loop_
_entity.id
_entity.type
_entity.pdbx_description
1 polymer ?
#
loop_
_entity_poly.entity_id
_entity_poly.type
_entity_poly.pdbx_seq_one_letter_code
_entity_poly.pdbx_strand_id
1 'polypeptide(L)'
;NGSSVRLLLAVAAAAMLVWQGAASFLPTFLHHTKGYTTVQAAYLFAALFGVGIVTTPAAGYLGDRWGHLRTAIVSTSCGTVGLVALTQVRTHPAVLGSIVLFAIGLTSFWPLLYTYLTGQFEQRHVGASLGILRTVFFAAGSLGPVLVGVVADGFGYTVSFWL
;
A
#
# COMPACT_ATOMS: atom_id res chain seq x y z
N ASN A 1 18.50 14.85 11.17
CA ASN A 1 19.16 15.32 9.93
C ASN A 1 18.08 15.58 8.88
N GLY A 2 17.98 16.79 8.31
CA GLY A 2 16.83 17.18 7.48
C GLY A 2 16.66 16.38 6.18
N SER A 3 17.72 15.73 5.70
CA SER A 3 17.71 14.87 4.50
C SER A 3 16.92 13.57 4.70
N SER A 4 17.06 12.92 5.86
CA SER A 4 16.37 11.65 6.16
C SER A 4 14.85 11.81 6.25
N VAL A 5 14.38 12.95 6.77
CA VAL A 5 12.95 13.25 6.87
C VAL A 5 12.35 13.49 5.49
N ARG A 6 13.02 14.26 4.62
CA ARG A 6 12.57 14.48 3.24
C ARG A 6 12.47 13.16 2.45
N LEU A 7 13.46 12.28 2.60
CA LEU A 7 13.45 10.96 1.99
C LEU A 7 12.26 10.12 2.48
N LEU A 8 12.01 10.10 3.80
CA LEU A 8 10.87 9.39 4.37
C LEU A 8 9.54 9.91 3.81
N LEU A 9 9.37 11.22 3.71
CA LEU A 9 8.17 11.84 3.16
C LEU A 9 7.99 11.50 1.67
N ALA A 10 9.07 11.48 0.89
CA ALA A 10 9.03 11.06 -0.51
C ALA A 10 8.61 9.59 -0.67
N VAL A 11 9.18 8.70 0.16
CA VAL A 11 8.80 7.28 0.20
C VAL A 11 7.34 7.12 0.60
N ALA A 12 6.86 7.88 1.59
CA ALA A 12 5.47 7.84 2.01
C ALA A 12 4.49 8.34 0.93
N ALA A 13 4.86 9.38 0.19
CA ALA A 13 4.08 9.86 -0.95
C ALA A 13 4.02 8.82 -2.07
N ALA A 14 5.15 8.19 -2.40
CA ALA A 14 5.21 7.09 -3.37
C ALA A 14 4.36 5.89 -2.93
N ALA A 15 4.45 5.50 -1.65
CA ALA A 15 3.61 4.43 -1.08
C ALA A 15 2.12 4.77 -1.17
N MET A 16 1.74 6.05 -1.01
CA MET A 16 0.34 6.47 -1.15
C MET A 16 -0.15 6.44 -2.59
N LEU A 17 0.73 6.78 -3.54
CA LEU A 17 0.46 6.67 -4.98
C LEU A 17 0.22 5.21 -5.36
N VAL A 18 1.11 4.30 -4.94
CA VAL A 18 0.94 2.85 -5.16
C VAL A 18 -0.34 2.35 -4.49
N TRP A 19 -0.60 2.75 -3.24
CA TRP A 19 -1.82 2.36 -2.53
C TRP A 19 -3.07 2.75 -3.33
N GLN A 20 -3.19 4.03 -3.69
CA GLN A 20 -4.40 4.53 -4.33
C GLN A 20 -4.56 3.96 -5.73
N GLY A 21 -3.48 3.87 -6.50
CA GLY A 21 -3.50 3.28 -7.85
C GLY A 21 -3.88 1.81 -7.84
N ALA A 22 -3.15 1.00 -7.07
CA ALA A 22 -3.38 -0.43 -7.00
C ALA A 22 -4.77 -0.75 -6.42
N ALA A 23 -5.18 -0.10 -5.32
CA ALA A 23 -6.49 -0.35 -4.72
C ALA A 23 -7.64 0.01 -5.65
N SER A 24 -7.52 1.09 -6.42
CA SER A 24 -8.58 1.54 -7.34
C SER A 24 -8.79 0.60 -8.53
N PHE A 25 -7.75 -0.09 -8.97
CA PHE A 25 -7.79 -0.94 -10.17
C PHE A 25 -7.60 -2.43 -9.90
N LEU A 26 -7.36 -2.86 -8.65
CA LEU A 26 -7.13 -4.28 -8.34
C LEU A 26 -8.32 -5.18 -8.76
N PRO A 27 -9.59 -4.85 -8.46
CA PRO A 27 -10.71 -5.67 -8.94
C PRO A 27 -10.75 -5.76 -10.47
N THR A 28 -10.52 -4.64 -11.15
CA THR A 28 -10.49 -4.54 -12.62
C THR A 28 -9.36 -5.36 -13.21
N PHE A 29 -8.16 -5.29 -12.61
CA PHE A 29 -7.00 -6.09 -12.99
C PHE A 29 -7.30 -7.60 -12.85
N LEU A 30 -7.88 -8.03 -11.73
CA LEU A 30 -8.24 -9.42 -11.49
C LEU A 30 -9.29 -9.92 -12.50
N HIS A 31 -10.27 -9.10 -12.82
CA HIS A 31 -11.29 -9.42 -13.81
C HIS A 31 -10.70 -9.54 -15.22
N HIS A 32 -10.07 -8.46 -15.73
CA HIS A 32 -9.60 -8.39 -17.12
C HIS A 32 -8.33 -9.19 -17.39
N THR A 33 -7.41 -9.29 -16.44
CA THR A 33 -6.08 -9.88 -16.66
C THR A 33 -6.00 -11.31 -16.15
N LYS A 34 -6.71 -11.62 -15.06
CA LYS A 34 -6.65 -12.95 -14.42
C LYS A 34 -7.89 -13.81 -14.69
N GLY A 35 -8.94 -13.25 -15.32
CA GLY A 35 -10.13 -13.99 -15.74
C GLY A 35 -11.10 -14.32 -14.61
N TYR A 36 -11.00 -13.65 -13.46
CA TYR A 36 -11.97 -13.79 -12.37
C TYR A 36 -13.29 -13.13 -12.75
N THR A 37 -14.40 -13.64 -12.20
CA THR A 37 -15.69 -12.93 -12.31
C THR A 37 -15.65 -11.64 -11.47
N THR A 38 -16.54 -10.68 -11.77
CA THR A 38 -16.64 -9.42 -11.01
C THR A 38 -16.85 -9.66 -9.51
N VAL A 39 -17.66 -10.67 -9.18
CA VAL A 39 -17.95 -11.05 -7.79
C VAL A 39 -16.69 -11.63 -7.11
N GLN A 40 -15.96 -12.53 -7.77
CA GLN A 40 -14.72 -13.08 -7.23
C GLN A 40 -13.65 -12.00 -7.03
N ALA A 41 -13.49 -11.10 -7.99
CA ALA A 41 -12.56 -9.98 -7.90
C ALA A 41 -12.90 -9.05 -6.72
N ALA A 42 -14.19 -8.77 -6.48
CA ALA A 42 -14.64 -7.99 -5.34
C ALA A 42 -14.33 -8.68 -4.00
N TYR A 43 -14.53 -10.00 -3.90
CA TYR A 43 -14.18 -10.77 -2.69
C TYR A 43 -12.67 -10.78 -2.44
N LEU A 44 -11.86 -10.96 -3.48
CA LEU A 44 -10.40 -10.91 -3.38
C LEU A 44 -9.90 -9.52 -2.95
N PHE A 45 -10.53 -8.46 -3.44
CA PHE A 45 -10.27 -7.10 -2.98
C PHE A 45 -10.68 -6.90 -1.52
N ALA A 46 -11.86 -7.37 -1.13
CA ALA A 46 -12.32 -7.30 0.26
C ALA A 46 -11.38 -8.07 1.22
N ALA A 47 -10.80 -9.18 0.77
CA ALA A 47 -9.84 -9.96 1.55
C ALA A 47 -8.59 -9.15 1.95
N LEU A 48 -8.19 -8.13 1.17
CA LEU A 48 -7.10 -7.22 1.56
C LEU A 48 -7.37 -6.58 2.93
N PHE A 49 -8.60 -6.08 3.12
CA PHE A 49 -9.00 -5.44 4.37
C PHE A 49 -9.13 -6.46 5.50
N GLY A 50 -9.58 -7.68 5.20
CA GLY A 50 -9.59 -8.80 6.16
C GLY A 50 -8.20 -9.14 6.68
N VAL A 51 -7.21 -9.22 5.79
CA VAL A 51 -5.79 -9.40 6.16
C VAL A 51 -5.29 -8.20 6.98
N GLY A 52 -5.73 -6.99 6.62
CA GLY A 52 -5.40 -5.76 7.32
C GLY A 52 -5.85 -5.75 8.79
N ILE A 53 -6.99 -6.35 9.13
CA ILE A 53 -7.49 -6.44 10.52
C ILE A 53 -6.48 -7.14 11.44
N VAL A 54 -5.82 -8.18 10.95
CA VAL A 54 -4.82 -8.94 11.71
C VAL A 54 -3.44 -8.31 11.60
N THR A 55 -3.09 -7.87 10.40
CA THR A 55 -1.73 -7.38 10.13
C THR A 55 -1.48 -6.03 10.77
N THR A 56 -2.47 -5.13 10.82
CA THR A 56 -2.31 -3.80 11.42
C THR A 56 -1.87 -3.85 12.90
N PRO A 57 -2.58 -4.56 13.81
CA PRO A 57 -2.14 -4.67 15.20
C PRO A 57 -0.82 -5.47 15.34
N ALA A 58 -0.63 -6.51 14.53
CA ALA A 58 0.63 -7.26 14.52
C ALA A 58 1.81 -6.36 14.13
N ALA A 59 1.65 -5.53 13.10
CA ALA A 59 2.64 -4.56 12.66
C ALA A 59 2.95 -3.56 13.77
N GLY A 60 1.92 -3.04 14.47
CA GLY A 60 2.11 -2.17 15.64
C GLY A 60 2.98 -2.82 16.71
N TYR A 61 2.63 -4.04 17.13
CA TYR A 61 3.42 -4.81 18.11
C TYR A 61 4.86 -5.06 17.66
N LEU A 62 5.06 -5.45 16.39
CA LEU A 62 6.39 -5.62 15.80
C LEU A 62 7.16 -4.29 15.73
N GLY A 63 6.46 -3.19 15.46
CA GLY A 63 7.00 -1.83 15.44
C GLY A 63 7.50 -1.37 16.81
N ASP A 64 6.73 -1.64 17.85
CA ASP A 64 7.10 -1.36 19.24
C ASP A 64 8.31 -2.20 19.68
N ARG A 65 8.38 -3.46 19.24
CA ARG A 65 9.45 -4.39 19.65
C ARG A 65 10.76 -4.23 18.87
N TRP A 66 10.70 -3.96 17.57
CA TRP A 66 11.86 -3.98 16.66
C TRP A 66 12.13 -2.64 15.96
N GLY A 67 11.29 -1.64 16.21
CA GLY A 67 11.38 -0.30 15.63
C GLY A 67 10.44 -0.09 14.45
N HIS A 68 9.62 0.95 14.55
CA HIS A 68 8.58 1.32 13.58
C HIS A 68 9.07 1.42 12.14
N LEU A 69 10.18 2.13 11.88
CA LEU A 69 10.72 2.29 10.53
C LEU A 69 11.22 0.96 9.95
N ARG A 70 11.88 0.13 10.77
CA ARG A 70 12.40 -1.17 10.31
C ARG A 70 11.24 -2.09 9.93
N THR A 71 10.22 -2.15 10.77
CA THR A 71 9.00 -2.92 10.50
C THR A 71 8.27 -2.41 9.26
N ALA A 72 8.23 -1.09 9.05
CA ALA A 72 7.63 -0.48 7.86
C ALA A 72 8.37 -0.87 6.58
N ILE A 73 9.71 -0.84 6.59
CA ILE A 73 10.53 -1.25 5.43
C ILE A 73 10.31 -2.74 5.10
N VAL A 74 10.35 -3.61 6.11
CA VAL A 74 10.19 -5.07 5.91
C VAL A 74 8.79 -5.40 5.37
N SER A 75 7.75 -4.85 6.01
CA SER A 75 6.37 -5.06 5.56
C SER A 75 6.14 -4.50 4.15
N THR A 76 6.60 -3.28 3.85
CA THR A 76 6.46 -2.69 2.50
C THR A 76 7.22 -3.48 1.45
N SER A 77 8.41 -4.01 1.78
CA SER A 77 9.17 -4.88 0.88
C SER A 77 8.40 -6.18 0.59
N CYS A 78 7.79 -6.77 1.62
CA CYS A 78 6.89 -7.92 1.49
C CYS A 78 5.69 -7.60 0.57
N GLY A 79 5.08 -6.42 0.77
CA GLY A 79 3.99 -5.94 -0.08
C GLY A 79 4.40 -5.75 -1.54
N THR A 80 5.59 -5.20 -1.77
CA THR A 80 6.15 -5.02 -3.11
C THR A 80 6.35 -6.37 -3.80
N VAL A 81 6.91 -7.37 -3.10
CA VAL A 81 7.03 -8.73 -3.62
C VAL A 81 5.66 -9.32 -3.95
N GLY A 82 4.65 -9.10 -3.09
CA GLY A 82 3.28 -9.53 -3.35
C GLY A 82 2.69 -8.91 -4.62
N LEU A 83 2.88 -7.60 -4.81
CA LEU A 83 2.39 -6.90 -6.00
C LEU A 83 3.07 -7.39 -7.28
N VAL A 84 4.40 -7.53 -7.26
CA VAL A 84 5.18 -8.06 -8.40
C VAL A 84 4.77 -9.50 -8.71
N ALA A 85 4.68 -10.36 -7.69
CA ALA A 85 4.24 -11.75 -7.87
C ALA A 85 2.84 -11.82 -8.47
N LEU A 86 1.92 -10.95 -8.03
CA LEU A 86 0.56 -10.89 -8.53
C LEU A 86 0.53 -10.66 -10.05
N THR A 87 1.46 -9.90 -10.62
CA THR A 87 1.52 -9.71 -12.08
C THR A 87 1.88 -10.98 -12.84
N GLN A 88 2.70 -11.87 -12.25
CA GLN A 88 3.27 -13.03 -12.93
C GLN A 88 2.45 -14.32 -12.73
N VAL A 89 1.85 -14.51 -11.56
CA VAL A 89 1.16 -15.77 -11.21
C VAL A 89 -0.20 -15.90 -11.88
N ARG A 90 -0.64 -17.13 -12.16
CA ARG A 90 -1.96 -17.41 -12.79
C ARG A 90 -2.83 -18.39 -12.00
N THR A 91 -2.25 -19.19 -11.11
CA THR A 91 -3.02 -20.15 -10.31
C THR A 91 -3.73 -19.46 -9.15
N HIS A 92 -4.94 -19.90 -8.85
CA HIS A 92 -5.77 -19.29 -7.80
C HIS A 92 -5.07 -19.21 -6.42
N PRO A 93 -4.38 -20.27 -5.93
CA PRO A 93 -3.67 -20.19 -4.66
C PRO A 93 -2.51 -19.18 -4.68
N ALA A 94 -1.81 -19.06 -5.81
CA ALA A 94 -0.70 -18.12 -5.95
C ALA A 94 -1.19 -16.67 -6.02
N VAL A 95 -2.32 -16.41 -6.69
CA VAL A 95 -2.99 -15.09 -6.69
C VAL A 95 -3.38 -14.70 -5.27
N LEU A 96 -4.03 -15.61 -4.52
CA LEU A 96 -4.37 -15.37 -3.12
C LEU A 96 -3.14 -15.06 -2.27
N GLY A 97 -2.08 -15.87 -2.38
CA GLY A 97 -0.83 -15.62 -1.65
C GLY A 97 -0.22 -14.25 -1.97
N SER A 98 -0.24 -13.86 -3.24
CA SER A 98 0.26 -12.56 -3.69
C SER A 98 -0.56 -11.40 -3.13
N ILE A 99 -1.88 -11.53 -3.10
CA ILE A 99 -2.81 -10.56 -2.49
C ILE A 99 -2.58 -10.44 -0.98
N VAL A 100 -2.35 -11.55 -0.28
CA VAL A 100 -2.04 -11.54 1.16
C VAL A 100 -0.72 -10.81 1.43
N LEU A 101 0.35 -11.13 0.68
CA LEU A 101 1.63 -10.43 0.80
C LEU A 101 1.48 -8.94 0.52
N PHE A 102 0.76 -8.60 -0.57
CA PHE A 102 0.46 -7.22 -0.92
C PHE A 102 -0.27 -6.50 0.22
N ALA A 103 -1.36 -7.08 0.72
CA ALA A 103 -2.12 -6.56 1.87
C ALA A 103 -1.23 -6.31 3.08
N ILE A 104 -0.33 -7.25 3.41
CA ILE A 104 0.54 -7.11 4.58
C ILE A 104 1.35 -5.82 4.51
N GLY A 105 2.04 -5.57 3.39
CA GLY A 105 2.83 -4.34 3.25
C GLY A 105 1.95 -3.11 3.17
N LEU A 106 0.88 -3.22 2.40
CA LEU A 106 -0.04 -2.14 2.10
C LEU A 106 -0.72 -1.61 3.39
N THR A 107 -1.22 -2.47 4.27
CA THR A 107 -1.96 -2.08 5.48
C THR A 107 -1.05 -1.72 6.66
N SER A 108 0.18 -2.25 6.70
CA SER A 108 1.11 -2.04 7.81
C SER A 108 1.81 -0.69 7.77
N PHE A 109 1.99 -0.12 6.57
CA PHE A 109 2.83 1.06 6.37
C PHE A 109 2.31 2.30 7.12
N TRP A 110 1.03 2.63 6.97
CA TRP A 110 0.45 3.86 7.52
C TRP A 110 0.45 3.93 9.05
N PRO A 111 -0.01 2.89 9.78
CA PRO A 111 0.06 2.86 11.23
C PRO A 111 1.50 3.05 11.74
N LEU A 112 2.46 2.35 11.15
CA LEU A 112 3.86 2.43 11.54
C LEU A 112 4.47 3.81 11.28
N LEU A 113 4.17 4.39 10.12
CA LEU A 113 4.63 5.73 9.77
C LEU A 113 4.04 6.78 10.71
N TYR A 114 2.74 6.72 10.99
CA TYR A 114 2.11 7.69 11.87
C TYR A 114 2.63 7.59 13.31
N THR A 115 2.81 6.38 13.85
CA THR A 115 3.40 6.21 15.19
C THR A 115 4.86 6.69 15.24
N TYR A 116 5.62 6.50 14.15
CA TYR A 116 6.97 7.06 14.08
C TYR A 116 6.95 8.60 14.10
N LEU A 117 6.06 9.20 13.31
CA LEU A 117 5.97 10.66 13.16
C LEU A 117 5.42 11.36 14.40
N THR A 118 4.47 10.76 15.13
CA THR A 118 3.96 11.32 16.39
C THR A 118 5.08 11.49 17.42
N GLY A 119 6.05 10.57 17.45
CA GLY A 119 7.23 10.68 18.31
C GLY A 119 8.20 11.80 17.91
N GLN A 120 8.05 12.40 16.73
CA GLN A 120 8.88 13.52 16.25
C GLN A 120 8.22 14.89 16.42
N PHE A 121 6.92 14.95 16.71
CA PHE A 121 6.17 16.19 16.82
C PHE A 121 6.00 16.62 18.28
N GLU A 122 5.92 17.94 18.51
CA GLU A 122 5.52 18.48 19.80
C GLU A 122 4.07 18.08 20.11
N GLN A 123 3.83 17.56 21.32
CA GLN A 123 2.51 17.02 21.71
C GLN A 123 1.35 17.98 21.49
N ARG A 124 1.59 19.28 21.63
CA ARG A 124 0.58 20.35 21.43
C ARG A 124 0.09 20.45 19.98
N HIS A 125 0.89 20.04 19.00
CA HIS A 125 0.64 20.24 17.56
C HIS A 125 0.59 18.94 16.75
N VAL A 126 0.66 17.76 17.41
CA VAL A 126 0.65 16.44 16.73
C VAL A 126 -0.54 16.30 15.79
N GLY A 127 -1.75 16.62 16.27
CA GLY A 127 -2.98 16.47 15.47
C GLY A 127 -2.98 17.33 14.21
N ALA A 128 -2.57 18.59 14.32
CA ALA A 128 -2.47 19.51 13.17
C ALA A 128 -1.39 19.05 12.18
N SER A 129 -0.23 18.62 12.68
CA SER A 129 0.89 18.16 11.86
C SER A 129 0.54 16.91 11.06
N LEU A 130 -0.12 15.94 11.69
CA LEU A 130 -0.62 14.73 11.03
C LEU A 130 -1.73 15.05 10.02
N GLY A 131 -2.62 16.01 10.34
CA GLY A 131 -3.65 16.46 9.41
C GLY A 131 -3.07 17.02 8.11
N ILE A 132 -2.09 17.93 8.23
CA ILE A 132 -1.38 18.50 7.07
C ILE A 132 -0.70 17.40 6.25
N LEU A 133 0.05 16.51 6.92
CA LEU A 133 0.74 15.40 6.24
C LEU A 133 -0.22 14.49 5.51
N ARG A 134 -1.34 14.14 6.15
CA ARG A 134 -2.39 13.32 5.55
C ARG A 134 -2.93 13.99 4.29
N THR A 135 -3.26 15.27 4.34
CA THR A 135 -3.73 16.00 3.17
C THR A 135 -2.71 15.96 2.03
N VAL A 136 -1.43 16.22 2.32
CA VAL A 136 -0.35 16.16 1.31
C VAL A 136 -0.23 14.76 0.70
N PHE A 137 -0.25 13.71 1.53
CA PHE A 137 -0.14 12.33 1.06
C PHE A 137 -1.36 11.90 0.23
N PHE A 138 -2.57 12.27 0.62
CA PHE A 138 -3.77 11.98 -0.16
C PHE A 138 -3.79 12.75 -1.48
N ALA A 139 -3.33 14.00 -1.48
CA ALA A 139 -3.17 14.78 -2.71
C ALA A 139 -2.17 14.11 -3.67
N ALA A 140 -1.00 13.71 -3.17
CA ALA A 140 -0.02 12.96 -3.97
C ALA A 140 -0.58 11.60 -4.44
N GLY A 141 -1.26 10.88 -3.55
CA GLY A 141 -1.84 9.58 -3.83
C GLY A 141 -2.96 9.63 -4.87
N SER A 142 -3.69 10.74 -4.98
CA SER A 142 -4.75 10.91 -5.99
C SER A 142 -4.26 10.80 -7.43
N LEU A 143 -2.95 10.99 -7.65
CA LEU A 143 -2.30 10.78 -8.95
C LEU A 143 -2.15 9.30 -9.32
N GLY A 144 -2.18 8.39 -8.33
CA GLY A 144 -2.03 6.95 -8.54
C GLY A 144 -3.07 6.37 -9.51
N PRO A 145 -4.38 6.55 -9.26
CA PRO A 145 -5.42 6.09 -10.17
C PRO A 145 -5.30 6.71 -11.58
N VAL A 146 -4.91 7.98 -11.67
CA VAL A 146 -4.71 8.67 -12.96
C VAL A 146 -3.59 8.00 -13.75
N LEU A 147 -2.44 7.74 -13.11
CA LEU A 147 -1.31 7.05 -13.74
C LEU A 147 -1.67 5.64 -14.20
N VAL A 148 -2.32 4.86 -13.32
CA VAL A 148 -2.73 3.49 -13.63
C VAL A 148 -3.73 3.47 -14.80
N GLY A 149 -4.70 4.39 -14.80
CA GLY A 149 -5.70 4.52 -15.86
C GLY A 149 -5.09 4.88 -17.22
N VAL A 150 -4.29 5.94 -17.28
CA VAL A 150 -3.63 6.39 -18.52
C VAL A 150 -2.75 5.29 -19.12
N VAL A 151 -2.00 4.58 -18.27
CA VAL A 151 -1.14 3.47 -18.73
C VAL A 151 -1.98 2.25 -19.12
N ALA A 152 -3.09 1.99 -18.43
CA ALA A 152 -3.96 0.86 -18.74
C ALA A 152 -4.65 1.05 -20.10
N ASP A 153 -5.08 2.27 -20.42
CA ASP A 153 -5.71 2.61 -21.69
C ASP A 153 -4.76 2.40 -22.89
N GLY A 154 -3.45 2.67 -22.70
CA GLY A 154 -2.45 2.54 -23.76
C GLY A 154 -1.77 1.16 -23.85
N PHE A 155 -1.44 0.55 -22.71
CA PHE A 155 -0.56 -0.62 -22.60
C PHE A 155 -1.17 -1.79 -21.84
N GLY A 156 -2.37 -1.63 -21.29
CA GLY A 156 -3.10 -2.65 -20.54
C GLY A 156 -2.70 -2.75 -19.06
N TYR A 157 -3.59 -3.33 -18.26
CA TYR A 157 -3.47 -3.38 -16.80
C TYR A 157 -2.24 -4.14 -16.27
N THR A 158 -1.67 -5.07 -17.05
CA THR A 158 -0.44 -5.76 -16.63
C THR A 158 0.71 -4.78 -16.51
N VAL A 159 0.90 -3.92 -17.52
CA VAL A 159 1.98 -2.93 -17.54
C VAL A 159 1.76 -1.87 -16.46
N SER A 160 0.51 -1.44 -16.23
CA SER A 160 0.21 -0.47 -15.18
C SER A 160 0.57 -0.97 -13.77
N PHE A 161 0.46 -2.27 -13.50
CA PHE A 161 0.79 -2.87 -12.20
C PHE A 161 2.29 -3.15 -12.03
N TRP A 162 3.10 -2.97 -13.08
CA TRP A 162 4.56 -3.04 -13.00
C TRP A 162 5.22 -1.70 -12.62
N LEU A 163 4.50 -0.58 -12.71
CA LEU A 163 4.95 0.77 -12.35
C LEU A 163 4.96 0.99 -10.84
#